data_AF-A0AAJ5RUE3-F1
#
_entry.id   AF-A0AAJ5RUE3-F1
#
_cell.length_a   1.000
_cell.length_b   1.000
_cell.length_c   1.000
_cell.angle_alpha   90.00
_cell.angle_beta   90.00
_cell.angle_gamma   90.00
#
_symmetry.space_group_name_H-M   'P 1'
#
loop_
_entity.id
_entity.type
_entity.pdbx_description
1 polymer ?
#
loop_
_entity_poly.entity_id
_entity_poly.type
_entity_poly.pdbx_seq_one_letter_code
_entity_poly.pdbx_strand_id
1 'polypeptide(L)'
;MRRLFVLVFIAFITLNLTGNVEGVFANRDNEEFKDIYERKVPQTFHFTYDYENLYKFLDMSEKEYRSEWESGKTIAEMAEKHEIYPQQLISYLAEKQFEALDKALENGEIDRYFYYDYAISYMRSDIIEFINRNPKK
;
A
#
# COMPACT_ATOMS: atom_id res chain seq x y z
N MET A 1 29.59 19.13 30.56
CA MET A 1 28.14 19.13 30.29
C MET A 1 27.80 17.94 29.40
N ARG A 2 26.92 17.08 29.93
CA ARG A 2 26.07 16.03 29.33
C ARG A 2 26.01 15.87 27.79
N ARG A 3 26.02 14.59 27.37
CA ARG A 3 25.25 13.88 26.29
C ARG A 3 26.19 12.77 25.77
N LEU A 4 25.83 11.50 25.54
CA LEU A 4 24.56 10.84 25.28
C LEU A 4 24.87 9.33 25.37
N PHE A 5 24.30 8.57 26.30
CA PHE A 5 24.31 7.09 26.20
C PHE A 5 22.94 6.69 25.68
N VAL A 6 22.83 6.42 24.38
CA VAL A 6 21.64 5.78 23.82
C VAL A 6 21.85 4.28 23.96
N LEU A 7 21.04 3.67 24.83
CA LEU A 7 20.89 2.24 24.98
C LEU A 7 20.29 1.66 23.69
N VAL A 8 21.10 0.98 22.88
CA VAL A 8 20.60 0.11 21.81
C VAL A 8 20.17 -1.20 22.46
N PHE A 9 18.86 -1.41 22.55
CA PHE A 9 18.27 -2.66 23.03
C PHE A 9 18.40 -3.72 21.92
N ILE A 10 19.49 -4.50 21.93
CA ILE A 10 19.59 -5.70 21.12
C ILE A 10 18.93 -6.83 21.90
N ALA A 11 17.70 -7.19 21.53
CA ALA A 11 17.07 -8.40 22.03
C ALA A 11 17.79 -9.62 21.44
N PHE A 12 18.75 -10.16 22.18
CA PHE A 12 19.36 -11.46 21.89
C PHE A 12 18.36 -12.57 22.26
N ILE A 13 17.62 -13.08 21.27
CA ILE A 13 16.98 -14.39 21.41
C ILE A 13 18.08 -15.44 21.19
N THR A 14 18.67 -15.95 22.26
CA THR A 14 19.62 -17.06 22.19
C THR A 14 18.85 -18.38 22.11
N LEU A 15 18.63 -18.89 20.90
CA LEU A 15 18.36 -20.31 20.67
C LEU A 15 19.66 -20.95 20.15
N ASN A 16 20.17 -21.93 20.91
CA ASN A 16 21.39 -22.66 20.60
C ASN A 16 21.28 -23.40 19.26
N LEU A 17 22.10 -23.02 18.28
CA LEU A 17 22.44 -23.86 17.14
C LEU A 17 23.94 -23.70 16.86
N THR A 18 24.66 -24.81 16.93
CA THR A 18 26.04 -24.96 16.47
C THR A 18 26.12 -24.76 14.95
N GLY A 19 26.10 -23.50 14.53
CA GLY A 19 26.50 -23.03 13.22
C GLY A 19 27.27 -21.74 13.44
N ASN A 20 28.27 -21.45 12.61
CA ASN A 20 28.96 -20.16 12.66
C ASN A 20 27.92 -19.05 12.50
N VAL A 21 27.58 -18.38 13.61
CA VAL A 21 26.73 -17.19 13.57
C VAL A 21 27.63 -16.07 13.10
N GLU A 22 27.82 -15.97 11.78
CA GLU A 22 28.24 -14.72 11.18
C GLU A 22 27.10 -13.73 11.43
N GLY A 23 27.29 -12.85 12.41
CA GLY A 23 26.36 -11.75 12.62
C GLY A 23 26.31 -10.94 11.31
N VAL A 24 25.15 -10.89 10.68
CA VAL A 24 24.91 -9.99 9.55
C VAL A 24 24.82 -8.59 10.12
N PHE A 25 25.97 -7.93 10.24
CA PHE A 25 26.03 -6.52 10.59
C PHE A 25 25.74 -5.71 9.33
N ALA A 26 24.74 -4.84 9.37
CA ALA A 26 24.45 -3.89 8.30
C ALA A 26 25.63 -2.90 8.18
N ASN A 27 26.59 -3.23 7.30
CA ASN A 27 27.70 -2.35 6.93
C ASN A 27 27.32 -1.60 5.65
N ARG A 28 27.62 -0.30 5.59
CA ARG A 28 27.39 0.55 4.41
C ARG A 28 28.16 0.08 3.17
N ASP A 29 29.26 -0.64 3.37
CA ASP A 29 30.07 -1.23 2.30
C ASP A 29 29.62 -2.66 1.93
N ASN A 30 28.53 -3.16 2.53
CA ASN A 30 27.95 -4.44 2.13
C ASN A 30 27.24 -4.28 0.78
N GLU A 31 27.78 -4.92 -0.26
CA GLU A 31 27.21 -4.93 -1.61
C GLU A 31 25.77 -5.48 -1.64
N GLU A 32 25.40 -6.35 -0.71
CA GLU A 32 24.06 -6.93 -0.60
C GLU A 32 22.97 -5.90 -0.24
N PHE A 33 23.32 -4.84 0.49
CA PHE A 33 22.38 -3.81 0.96
C PHE A 33 22.63 -2.44 0.32
N LYS A 34 23.47 -2.37 -0.71
CA LYS A 34 23.82 -1.11 -1.38
C LYS A 34 22.58 -0.37 -1.90
N ASP A 35 21.60 -1.10 -2.40
CA ASP A 35 20.33 -0.57 -2.90
C ASP A 35 19.52 0.16 -1.82
N ILE A 36 19.56 -0.29 -0.56
CA ILE A 36 18.94 0.38 0.60
C ILE A 36 19.60 1.73 0.90
N TYR A 37 20.92 1.81 0.78
CA TYR A 37 21.68 3.03 1.12
C TYR A 37 21.66 4.08 -0.01
N GLU A 38 21.48 3.65 -1.26
CA GLU A 38 21.47 4.52 -2.43
C GLU A 38 20.05 4.87 -2.93
N ARG A 39 19.01 4.53 -2.15
CA ARG A 39 17.61 4.84 -2.49
C ARG A 39 17.44 6.33 -2.77
N LYS A 40 16.78 6.65 -3.89
CA LYS A 40 16.33 8.01 -4.17
C LYS A 40 15.15 8.31 -3.26
N VAL A 41 15.26 9.26 -2.34
CA VAL A 41 14.16 9.67 -1.45
C VAL A 41 13.97 11.20 -1.50
N PRO A 42 12.73 11.73 -1.37
CA PRO A 42 11.48 10.99 -1.20
C PRO A 42 10.97 10.37 -2.51
N GLN A 43 10.30 9.22 -2.41
CA GLN A 43 9.51 8.62 -3.49
C GLN A 43 8.04 8.84 -3.18
N THR A 44 7.25 9.11 -4.21
CA THR A 44 5.80 9.32 -4.07
C THR A 44 5.08 8.52 -5.11
N PHE A 45 4.03 7.81 -4.70
CA PHE A 45 3.13 7.10 -5.58
C PHE A 45 1.75 7.76 -5.50
N HIS A 46 1.20 8.18 -6.63
CA HIS A 46 -0.13 8.75 -6.72
C HIS A 46 -1.01 7.85 -7.58
N PHE A 47 -2.00 7.24 -6.96
CA PHE A 47 -2.98 6.41 -7.66
C PHE A 47 -4.26 7.20 -7.94
N THR A 48 -4.68 7.24 -9.20
CA THR A 48 -5.98 7.79 -9.61
C THR A 48 -6.91 6.64 -9.98
N TYR A 49 -8.07 6.57 -9.33
CA TYR A 49 -9.08 5.57 -9.64
C TYR A 49 -9.73 5.84 -11.00
N ASP A 50 -9.80 4.81 -11.83
CA ASP A 50 -10.55 4.81 -13.08
C ASP A 50 -12.04 4.58 -12.78
N TYR A 51 -12.80 5.68 -12.82
CA TYR A 51 -14.23 5.65 -12.56
C TYR A 51 -15.02 4.93 -13.66
N GLU A 52 -14.57 4.96 -14.92
CA GLU A 52 -15.30 4.30 -16.01
C GLU A 52 -15.31 2.79 -15.79
N ASN A 53 -14.16 2.21 -15.46
CA ASN A 53 -14.07 0.79 -15.14
C ASN A 53 -14.71 0.44 -13.79
N LEU A 54 -14.67 1.35 -12.81
CA LEU A 54 -15.40 1.17 -11.55
C LEU A 54 -16.91 1.07 -11.78
N TYR A 55 -17.50 1.91 -12.62
CA TYR A 55 -18.93 1.86 -12.93
C TYR A 55 -19.32 0.52 -13.55
N LYS A 56 -18.51 0.04 -14.52
CA LYS A 56 -18.71 -1.27 -15.14
C LYS A 56 -18.60 -2.41 -14.12
N PHE A 57 -17.62 -2.35 -13.23
CA PHE A 57 -17.45 -3.35 -12.17
C PHE A 57 -18.65 -3.38 -11.21
N LEU A 58 -19.20 -2.22 -10.88
CA LEU A 58 -20.37 -2.07 -10.01
C LEU A 58 -21.70 -2.44 -10.69
N ASP A 59 -21.69 -2.71 -12.00
CA ASP A 59 -22.90 -2.85 -12.82
C ASP A 59 -23.84 -1.64 -12.71
N MET A 60 -23.25 -0.45 -12.82
CA MET A 60 -23.96 0.83 -12.71
C MET A 60 -23.59 1.76 -13.85
N SER A 61 -24.53 2.61 -14.25
CA SER A 61 -24.21 3.78 -15.08
C SER A 61 -23.58 4.90 -14.25
N GLU A 62 -22.82 5.79 -14.90
CA GLU A 62 -22.30 7.01 -14.27
C GLU A 62 -23.43 7.84 -13.63
N LYS A 63 -24.59 7.91 -14.30
CA LYS A 63 -25.75 8.67 -13.81
C LYS A 63 -26.30 8.10 -12.51
N GLU A 64 -26.46 6.78 -12.43
CA GLU A 64 -26.91 6.09 -11.21
C GLU A 64 -25.90 6.27 -10.09
N TYR A 65 -24.60 6.06 -10.37
CA TYR A 65 -23.53 6.29 -9.41
C TYR A 65 -23.59 7.71 -8.85
N ARG A 66 -23.68 8.74 -9.70
CA ARG A 66 -23.75 10.15 -9.27
C ARG A 66 -24.98 10.41 -8.40
N SER A 67 -26.15 9.89 -8.80
CA SER A 67 -27.38 10.03 -8.02
C SER A 67 -27.25 9.40 -6.63
N GLU A 68 -26.68 8.20 -6.54
CA GLU A 68 -26.47 7.52 -5.27
C GLU A 68 -25.43 8.25 -4.41
N TRP A 69 -24.34 8.72 -5.02
CA TRP A 69 -23.30 9.49 -4.35
C TRP A 69 -23.85 10.79 -3.76
N GLU A 70 -24.65 11.52 -4.54
CA GLU A 70 -25.32 12.74 -4.09
C GLU A 70 -26.37 12.47 -3.02
N SER A 71 -26.91 11.25 -2.93
CA SER A 71 -27.79 10.85 -1.83
C SER A 71 -27.04 10.53 -0.52
N GLY A 72 -25.70 10.52 -0.54
CA GLY A 72 -24.85 10.27 0.62
C GLY A 72 -24.38 8.81 0.77
N LYS A 73 -24.67 7.94 -0.20
CA LYS A 73 -24.20 6.56 -0.18
C LYS A 73 -22.70 6.45 -0.48
N THR A 74 -22.04 5.53 0.18
CA THR A 74 -20.63 5.17 -0.11
C THR A 74 -20.55 4.18 -1.26
N ILE A 75 -19.35 4.02 -1.84
CA ILE A 75 -19.13 3.03 -2.91
C ILE A 75 -19.38 1.61 -2.38
N ALA A 76 -19.03 1.35 -1.12
CA ALA A 76 -19.33 0.06 -0.48
C ALA A 76 -20.84 -0.22 -0.39
N GLU A 77 -21.65 0.78 -0.04
CA GLU A 77 -23.12 0.65 0.01
C GLU A 77 -23.73 0.49 -1.39
N MET A 78 -23.16 1.14 -2.40
CA MET A 78 -23.55 0.95 -3.80
C MET A 78 -23.23 -0.47 -4.28
N ALA A 79 -22.04 -0.98 -3.97
CA ALA A 79 -21.62 -2.34 -4.32
C ALA A 79 -22.53 -3.40 -3.69
N GLU A 80 -22.87 -3.25 -2.40
CA GLU A 80 -23.74 -4.19 -1.70
C GLU A 80 -25.12 -4.33 -2.35
N LYS A 81 -25.70 -3.22 -2.85
CA LYS A 81 -26.97 -3.22 -3.59
C LYS A 81 -26.92 -4.07 -4.86
N HIS A 82 -25.75 -4.19 -5.47
CA HIS A 82 -25.51 -4.97 -6.70
C HIS A 82 -24.88 -6.34 -6.39
N GLU A 83 -25.03 -6.84 -5.16
CA GLU A 83 -24.52 -8.14 -4.70
C GLU A 83 -22.99 -8.29 -4.81
N ILE A 84 -22.26 -7.17 -4.85
CA ILE A 84 -20.81 -7.13 -4.83
C ILE A 84 -20.36 -7.01 -3.39
N TYR A 85 -19.79 -8.08 -2.84
CA TYR A 85 -19.35 -8.10 -1.46
C TYR A 85 -18.11 -7.23 -1.24
N PRO A 86 -17.90 -6.67 -0.03
CA PRO A 86 -16.78 -5.79 0.27
C PRO A 86 -15.41 -6.35 -0.13
N GLN A 87 -15.18 -7.65 0.07
CA GLN A 87 -13.92 -8.29 -0.29
C GLN A 87 -13.70 -8.35 -1.81
N GLN A 88 -14.75 -8.51 -2.62
CA GLN A 88 -14.64 -8.48 -4.08
C GLN A 88 -14.25 -7.08 -4.55
N LEU A 89 -14.91 -6.04 -4.02
CA LEU A 89 -14.58 -4.65 -4.33
C LEU A 89 -13.15 -4.30 -3.93
N ILE A 90 -12.71 -4.69 -2.71
CA ILE A 90 -11.33 -4.47 -2.26
C ILE A 90 -10.33 -5.17 -3.18
N SER A 91 -10.60 -6.42 -3.55
CA SER A 91 -9.69 -7.20 -4.39
C SER A 91 -9.56 -6.60 -5.80
N TYR A 92 -10.67 -6.18 -6.40
CA TYR A 92 -10.69 -5.50 -7.68
C TYR A 92 -9.87 -4.20 -7.65
N LEU A 93 -10.06 -3.36 -6.63
CA LEU A 93 -9.32 -2.10 -6.51
C LEU A 93 -7.84 -2.33 -6.21
N ALA A 94 -7.50 -3.35 -5.42
CA ALA A 94 -6.12 -3.74 -5.13
C ALA A 94 -5.40 -4.20 -6.40
N GLU A 95 -6.06 -5.01 -7.25
CA GLU A 95 -5.53 -5.42 -8.55
C GLU A 95 -5.16 -4.21 -9.42
N LYS A 96 -6.04 -3.20 -9.51
CA LYS A 96 -5.75 -1.97 -10.27
C LYS A 96 -4.63 -1.13 -9.67
N GLN A 97 -4.49 -1.11 -8.35
CA GLN A 97 -3.36 -0.44 -7.70
C GLN A 97 -2.04 -1.18 -7.91
N PHE A 98 -2.04 -2.52 -7.87
CA PHE A 98 -0.86 -3.32 -8.20
C PHE A 98 -0.41 -3.11 -9.64
N GLU A 99 -1.33 -3.11 -10.61
CA GLU A 99 -0.99 -2.80 -12.01
C GLU A 99 -0.31 -1.43 -12.18
N ALA A 100 -0.68 -0.44 -11.35
CA ALA A 100 -0.05 0.88 -11.37
C ALA A 100 1.30 0.90 -10.63
N LEU A 101 1.42 0.18 -9.51
CA LEU A 101 2.69 0.03 -8.79
C LEU A 101 3.74 -0.70 -9.63
N ASP A 102 3.34 -1.76 -10.33
CA ASP A 102 4.21 -2.53 -11.23
C ASP A 102 4.78 -1.61 -12.31
N LYS A 103 3.95 -0.78 -12.94
CA LYS A 103 4.41 0.22 -13.94
C LYS A 103 5.35 1.25 -13.32
N ALA A 104 5.06 1.75 -12.13
CA ALA A 104 5.93 2.70 -11.45
C ALA A 104 7.30 2.09 -11.11
N LEU A 105 7.33 0.81 -10.73
CA LEU A 105 8.56 0.05 -10.47
C LEU A 105 9.34 -0.17 -11.77
N GLU A 106 8.68 -0.61 -12.84
CA GLU A 106 9.28 -0.82 -14.17
C GLU A 106 9.87 0.47 -14.75
N ASN A 107 9.19 1.60 -14.57
CA ASN A 107 9.65 2.92 -14.99
C ASN A 107 10.77 3.48 -14.10
N GLY A 108 11.09 2.84 -12.97
CA GLY A 108 12.06 3.33 -11.99
C GLY A 108 11.63 4.61 -11.26
N GLU A 109 10.32 4.88 -11.22
CA GLU A 109 9.71 5.97 -10.44
C GLU A 109 9.74 5.66 -8.94
N ILE A 110 9.62 4.37 -8.62
CA ILE A 110 9.75 3.81 -7.27
C ILE A 110 10.76 2.65 -7.26
N ASP A 111 11.30 2.35 -6.09
CA ASP A 111 12.10 1.15 -5.83
C ASP A 111 11.26 0.03 -5.21
N ARG A 112 11.85 -1.18 -5.18
CA ARG A 112 11.21 -2.37 -4.61
C ARG A 112 10.84 -2.22 -3.13
N TYR A 113 11.59 -1.45 -2.36
CA TYR A 113 11.30 -1.25 -0.93
C TYR A 113 10.06 -0.39 -0.76
N PHE A 114 9.95 0.70 -1.52
CA PHE A 114 8.75 1.51 -1.57
C PHE A 114 7.55 0.68 -2.02
N TYR A 115 7.71 -0.16 -3.05
CA TYR A 115 6.65 -1.07 -3.51
C TYR A 115 6.11 -1.93 -2.36
N TYR A 116 6.99 -2.64 -1.63
CA TYR A 116 6.57 -3.50 -0.53
C TYR A 116 6.01 -2.72 0.66
N ASP A 117 6.65 -1.61 1.03
CA ASP A 117 6.19 -0.74 2.12
C ASP A 117 4.78 -0.22 1.83
N TYR A 118 4.53 0.24 0.59
CA TYR A 118 3.21 0.69 0.14
C TYR A 118 2.17 -0.43 0.15
N ALA A 119 2.49 -1.56 -0.48
CA ALA A 119 1.58 -2.70 -0.61
C ALA A 119 1.16 -3.27 0.76
N ILE A 120 2.09 -3.35 1.71
CA ILE A 120 1.83 -3.94 3.03
C ILE A 120 1.14 -2.94 3.97
N SER A 121 1.57 -1.68 3.95
CA SER A 121 1.21 -0.73 5.02
C SER A 121 0.06 0.21 4.66
N TYR A 122 -0.11 0.55 3.37
CA TYR A 122 -0.96 1.67 2.97
C TYR A 122 -2.11 1.24 2.05
N MET A 123 -1.84 0.42 1.03
CA MET A 123 -2.79 0.04 -0.02
C MET A 123 -4.18 -0.32 0.51
N ARG A 124 -4.26 -1.26 1.46
CA ARG A 124 -5.54 -1.70 2.00
C ARG A 124 -6.30 -0.58 2.72
N SER A 125 -5.58 0.27 3.47
CA SER A 125 -6.18 1.40 4.17
C SER A 125 -6.72 2.43 3.17
N ASP A 126 -5.93 2.77 2.15
CA ASP A 126 -6.31 3.72 1.10
C ASP A 126 -7.56 3.27 0.34
N ILE A 127 -7.66 1.96 0.05
CA ILE A 127 -8.85 1.38 -0.58
C ILE A 127 -10.06 1.46 0.36
N ILE A 128 -9.89 1.12 1.63
CA ILE A 128 -10.98 1.17 2.62
C ILE A 128 -11.48 2.59 2.81
N GLU A 129 -10.58 3.57 2.89
CA GLU A 129 -10.95 4.98 2.96
C GLU A 129 -11.71 5.38 1.69
N PHE A 130 -11.18 5.04 0.52
CA PHE A 130 -11.81 5.36 -0.76
C PHE A 130 -13.24 4.82 -0.88
N ILE A 131 -13.47 3.55 -0.55
CA ILE A 131 -14.80 2.94 -0.71
C ILE A 131 -15.83 3.42 0.32
N ASN A 132 -15.37 3.95 1.46
CA ASN A 132 -16.23 4.41 2.55
C ASN A 132 -16.39 5.93 2.62
N ARG A 133 -15.62 6.70 1.84
CA ARG A 133 -15.78 8.15 1.81
C ARG A 133 -17.10 8.53 1.14
N ASN A 134 -17.79 9.51 1.70
CA ASN A 134 -18.78 10.34 1.03
C ASN A 134 -18.89 11.65 1.85
N PRO A 135 -18.75 12.85 1.25
CA PRO A 135 -18.75 14.10 2.00
C PRO A 135 -20.09 14.44 2.70
N LYS A 136 -21.18 13.72 2.39
CA LYS A 136 -22.48 13.88 3.05
C LYS A 136 -22.70 12.91 4.21
N LYS A 137 -21.73 12.06 4.51
CA LYS A 137 -21.78 11.05 5.57
C LYS A 137 -21.07 11.52 6.84
#